data_AF-A0A3L7SQN1-F1
#
_entry.id   AF-A0A3L7SQN1-F1
#
_cell.length_a   1.000
_cell.length_b   1.000
_cell.length_c   1.000
_cell.angle_alpha   90.00
_cell.angle_beta   90.00
_cell.angle_gamma   90.00
#
_symmetry.space_group_name_H-M   'P 1'
#
loop_
_entity.id
_entity.type
_entity.pdbx_description
1 polymer ?
#
loop_
_entity_poly.entity_id
_entity_poly.type
_entity_poly.pdbx_seq_one_letter_code
_entity_poly.pdbx_strand_id
1 'polypeptide(L)'
;MANAVKDFHQYLTEATNAHVSHDDYLESPASAFLKYTIEAKSAIDLCGRHFPKAKSGEYTKNSQDSLQHLVAASLPTIMGHFETYQRYLFAGAFDLSVYLSGFDTNKFFELLSKETNIAIDWPRLAAHRGTGANSIGTLLADSMSGWHDPERVNRYFAAYQLRFNPYSTDAVEKLRVLWQLRHSIAHTGGTLTLADAQKVKPLNTFGGRQIAFEKQFTLEVARKIHPIVQKATEGFGAVYKAKLLLGIDTAGVNKVDLFFQVKSSIPSWLD
;
A
#
# COMPACT_ATOMS: atom_id res chain seq x y z
N MET A 1 23.91 32.21 -19.76
CA MET A 1 24.45 30.83 -19.82
C MET A 1 23.28 29.91 -20.13
N ALA A 2 23.35 29.12 -21.21
CA ALA A 2 22.32 28.14 -21.50
C ALA A 2 22.43 27.00 -20.47
N ASN A 3 21.34 26.65 -19.79
CA ASN A 3 21.32 25.52 -18.88
C ASN A 3 21.65 24.24 -19.65
N ALA A 4 22.55 23.41 -19.12
CA ALA A 4 22.83 22.10 -19.69
C ALA A 4 21.52 21.30 -19.81
N VAL A 5 21.28 20.71 -20.99
CA VAL A 5 20.12 19.85 -21.23
C VAL A 5 20.33 18.58 -20.42
N LYS A 6 19.45 18.33 -19.45
CA LYS A 6 19.47 17.14 -18.59
C LYS A 6 18.55 16.06 -19.14
N ASP A 7 18.98 14.80 -19.08
CA ASP A 7 18.11 13.63 -19.26
C ASP A 7 17.28 13.35 -17.99
N PHE A 8 16.17 12.60 -18.11
CA PHE A 8 15.22 12.40 -17.01
C PHE A 8 15.84 11.91 -15.69
N HIS A 9 16.77 10.95 -15.73
CA HIS A 9 17.40 10.40 -14.52
C HIS A 9 18.31 11.41 -13.80
N GLN A 10 18.75 12.47 -14.48
CA GLN A 10 19.62 13.52 -13.91
C GLN A 10 18.83 14.56 -13.10
N TYR A 11 17.50 14.42 -13.03
CA TYR A 11 16.63 15.16 -12.13
C TYR A 11 16.40 14.47 -10.79
N LEU A 12 16.89 13.24 -10.59
CA LEU A 12 16.87 12.59 -9.29
C LEU A 12 17.77 13.38 -8.32
N THR A 13 17.22 13.68 -7.15
CA THR A 13 17.94 14.32 -6.04
C THR A 13 17.90 13.40 -4.83
N GLU A 14 18.76 13.68 -3.85
CA GLU A 14 18.67 13.00 -2.56
C GLU A 14 17.29 13.24 -1.94
N ALA A 15 16.73 12.16 -1.39
CA ALA A 15 15.48 12.20 -0.66
C ALA A 15 15.68 12.99 0.64
N THR A 16 14.66 13.76 1.03
CA THR A 16 14.62 14.35 2.36
C THR A 16 14.27 13.29 3.42
N ASN A 17 14.36 13.63 4.71
CA ASN A 17 14.01 12.73 5.81
C ASN A 17 12.49 12.44 5.91
N ALA A 18 11.67 13.04 5.04
CA ALA A 18 10.22 12.87 5.00
C ALA A 18 9.77 11.65 4.16
N HIS A 19 10.69 10.88 3.57
CA HIS A 19 10.33 9.71 2.78
C HIS A 19 10.33 8.44 3.63
N VAL A 20 9.29 7.64 3.50
CA VAL A 20 9.24 6.27 4.02
C VAL A 20 10.13 5.39 3.14
N SER A 21 11.07 4.70 3.78
CA SER A 21 12.05 3.81 3.17
C SER A 21 11.57 2.36 3.16
N HIS A 22 12.26 1.51 2.38
CA HIS A 22 12.03 0.06 2.43
C HIS A 22 12.36 -0.54 3.81
N ASP A 23 13.33 0.03 4.53
CA ASP A 23 13.69 -0.42 5.88
C ASP A 23 12.57 -0.15 6.89
N ASP A 24 11.86 0.99 6.76
CA ASP A 24 10.66 1.26 7.57
C ASP A 24 9.58 0.19 7.33
N TYR A 25 9.40 -0.25 6.08
CA TYR A 25 8.46 -1.31 5.73
C TYR A 25 8.92 -2.70 6.22
N LEU A 26 10.23 -2.97 6.32
CA LEU A 26 10.74 -4.22 6.88
C LEU A 26 10.48 -4.30 8.39
N GLU A 27 10.57 -3.18 9.10
CA GLU A 27 10.38 -3.13 10.55
C GLU A 27 8.90 -3.15 10.95
N SER A 28 8.06 -2.29 10.36
CA SER A 28 6.64 -2.20 10.68
C SER A 28 5.84 -1.72 9.45
N PRO A 29 5.41 -2.65 8.56
CA PRO A 29 4.78 -2.32 7.29
C PRO A 29 3.57 -1.39 7.42
N ALA A 30 2.73 -1.62 8.44
CA ALA A 30 1.54 -0.84 8.68
C ALA A 30 1.89 0.59 9.12
N SER A 31 2.79 0.74 10.11
CA SER A 31 3.19 2.05 10.61
C SER A 31 3.88 2.89 9.53
N ALA A 32 4.73 2.25 8.72
CA ALA A 32 5.37 2.87 7.55
C ALA A 32 4.35 3.41 6.55
N PHE A 33 3.35 2.60 6.17
CA PHE A 33 2.30 3.05 5.27
C PHE A 33 1.43 4.16 5.84
N LEU A 34 1.01 4.04 7.10
CA LEU A 34 0.17 5.06 7.73
C LEU A 34 0.91 6.39 7.84
N LYS A 35 2.19 6.38 8.19
CA LYS A 35 3.06 7.57 8.13
C LYS A 35 3.02 8.22 6.75
N TYR A 36 3.23 7.44 5.69
CA TYR A 36 3.17 7.96 4.32
C TYR A 36 1.82 8.62 3.98
N THR A 37 0.69 8.01 4.37
CA THR A 37 -0.63 8.58 4.06
C THR A 37 -0.85 9.94 4.74
N ILE A 38 -0.33 10.12 5.96
CA ILE A 38 -0.38 11.40 6.69
C ILE A 38 0.53 12.44 6.04
N GLU A 39 1.72 12.05 5.59
CA GLU A 39 2.65 12.93 4.87
C GLU A 39 2.05 13.39 3.54
N ALA A 40 1.47 12.47 2.75
CA ALA A 40 0.79 12.77 1.50
C ALA A 40 -0.38 13.75 1.71
N LYS A 41 -1.21 13.51 2.73
CA LYS A 41 -2.27 14.44 3.14
C LYS A 41 -1.71 15.81 3.52
N SER A 42 -0.66 15.85 4.34
CA SER A 42 -0.08 17.09 4.86
C SER A 42 0.56 17.93 3.75
N ALA A 43 1.15 17.29 2.74
CA ALA A 43 1.68 17.95 1.55
C ALA A 43 0.57 18.63 0.75
N ILE A 44 -0.53 17.93 0.48
CA ILE A 44 -1.70 18.50 -0.22
C ILE A 44 -2.31 19.67 0.57
N ASP A 45 -2.45 19.52 1.88
CA ASP A 45 -2.96 20.58 2.76
C ASP A 45 -2.05 21.81 2.80
N LEU A 46 -0.73 21.59 2.80
CA LEU A 46 0.23 22.68 2.72
C LEU A 46 0.05 23.45 1.41
N CYS A 47 0.00 22.76 0.27
CA CYS A 47 -0.27 23.40 -1.03
C CYS A 47 -1.59 24.17 -1.00
N GLY A 48 -2.69 23.54 -0.54
CA GLY A 48 -4.00 24.20 -0.47
C GLY A 48 -4.00 25.46 0.39
N ARG A 49 -3.31 25.47 1.54
CA ARG A 49 -3.22 26.67 2.39
C ARG A 49 -2.51 27.84 1.71
N HIS A 50 -1.54 27.57 0.84
CA HIS A 50 -0.72 28.60 0.17
C HIS A 50 -1.21 28.97 -1.23
N PHE A 51 -2.13 28.22 -1.82
CA PHE A 51 -2.66 28.53 -3.14
C PHE A 51 -3.50 29.83 -3.14
N PRO A 52 -3.33 30.71 -4.14
CA PRO A 52 -4.05 31.97 -4.23
C PRO A 52 -5.57 31.81 -4.16
N LYS A 53 -6.23 32.71 -3.44
CA LYS A 53 -7.68 32.79 -3.28
C LYS A 53 -8.20 34.14 -3.76
N ALA A 54 -9.42 34.15 -4.31
CA ALA A 54 -10.14 35.37 -4.60
C ALA A 54 -10.58 36.08 -3.31
N LYS A 55 -11.05 37.33 -3.42
CA LYS A 55 -11.58 38.09 -2.28
C LYS A 55 -12.79 37.41 -1.60
N SER A 56 -13.50 36.54 -2.32
CA SER A 56 -14.58 35.70 -1.77
C SER A 56 -14.08 34.62 -0.81
N GLY A 57 -12.77 34.36 -0.74
CA GLY A 57 -12.18 33.26 0.02
C GLY A 57 -12.12 31.93 -0.75
N GLU A 58 -12.67 31.88 -1.96
CA GLU A 58 -12.58 30.70 -2.85
C GLU A 58 -11.24 30.66 -3.60
N TYR A 59 -10.82 29.48 -4.02
CA TYR A 59 -9.63 29.35 -4.88
C TYR A 59 -9.84 30.05 -6.21
N THR A 60 -8.79 30.69 -6.74
CA THR A 60 -8.81 31.10 -8.14
C THR A 60 -8.94 29.86 -9.04
N LYS A 61 -9.41 30.01 -10.28
CA LYS A 61 -9.51 28.90 -11.23
C LYS A 61 -8.20 28.11 -11.35
N ASN A 62 -7.08 28.80 -11.54
CA ASN A 62 -5.76 28.16 -11.67
C ASN A 62 -5.35 27.41 -10.39
N SER A 63 -5.66 27.97 -9.21
CA SER A 63 -5.41 27.30 -7.92
C SER A 63 -6.26 26.04 -7.77
N GLN A 64 -7.54 26.11 -8.17
CA GLN A 64 -8.47 24.99 -8.10
C GLN A 64 -8.04 23.86 -9.06
N ASP A 65 -7.73 24.20 -10.31
CA ASP A 65 -7.28 23.25 -11.32
C ASP A 65 -5.97 22.57 -10.88
N SER A 66 -5.01 23.35 -10.35
CA SER A 66 -3.75 22.81 -9.81
C SER A 66 -3.99 21.89 -8.63
N LEU A 67 -4.90 22.24 -7.71
CA LEU A 67 -5.20 21.42 -6.54
C LEU A 67 -5.87 20.11 -6.95
N GLN A 68 -6.80 20.13 -7.91
CA GLN A 68 -7.41 18.92 -8.44
C GLN A 68 -6.37 17.99 -9.08
N HIS A 69 -5.41 18.56 -9.82
CA HIS A 69 -4.33 17.78 -10.40
C HIS A 69 -3.45 17.11 -9.33
N LEU A 70 -3.04 17.87 -8.30
CA LEU A 70 -2.24 17.33 -7.19
C LEU A 70 -2.98 16.24 -6.40
N VAL A 71 -4.27 16.44 -6.14
CA VAL A 71 -5.10 15.45 -5.42
C VAL A 71 -5.33 14.20 -6.27
N ALA A 72 -5.54 14.32 -7.58
CA ALA A 72 -5.65 13.17 -8.47
C ALA A 72 -4.32 12.40 -8.53
N ALA A 73 -3.18 13.10 -8.61
CA ALA A 73 -1.86 12.49 -8.64
C ALA A 73 -1.45 11.81 -7.33
N SER A 74 -2.02 12.21 -6.18
CA SER A 74 -1.71 11.59 -4.89
C SER A 74 -2.26 10.17 -4.76
N LEU A 75 -3.42 9.88 -5.37
CA LEU A 75 -4.08 8.58 -5.23
C LEU A 75 -3.24 7.42 -5.79
N PRO A 76 -2.69 7.47 -7.03
CA PRO A 76 -1.80 6.43 -7.52
C PRO A 76 -0.61 6.17 -6.61
N THR A 77 -0.01 7.21 -6.04
CA THR A 77 1.15 7.08 -5.17
C THR A 77 0.76 6.45 -3.82
N ILE A 78 -0.35 6.90 -3.21
CA ILE A 78 -0.90 6.26 -1.99
C ILE A 78 -1.19 4.78 -2.22
N MET A 79 -1.85 4.43 -3.33
CA MET A 79 -2.16 3.04 -3.63
C MET A 79 -0.91 2.21 -3.97
N GLY A 80 0.12 2.82 -4.56
CA GLY A 80 1.43 2.17 -4.72
C GLY A 80 2.06 1.83 -3.37
N HIS A 81 2.05 2.78 -2.42
CA HIS A 81 2.51 2.53 -1.05
C HIS A 81 1.63 1.52 -0.29
N PHE A 82 0.32 1.44 -0.59
CA PHE A 82 -0.57 0.42 -0.03
C PHE A 82 -0.21 -0.98 -0.55
N GLU A 83 0.11 -1.12 -1.84
CA GLU A 83 0.63 -2.37 -2.41
C GLU A 83 1.99 -2.75 -1.80
N THR A 84 2.88 -1.78 -1.57
CA THR A 84 4.12 -2.03 -0.82
C THR A 84 3.81 -2.56 0.58
N TYR A 85 2.89 -1.94 1.31
CA TYR A 85 2.44 -2.45 2.62
C TYR A 85 1.96 -3.91 2.55
N GLN A 86 1.12 -4.24 1.57
CA GLN A 86 0.59 -5.59 1.39
C GLN A 86 1.69 -6.62 1.16
N ARG A 87 2.63 -6.30 0.27
CA ARG A 87 3.78 -7.14 -0.05
C ARG A 87 4.66 -7.35 1.15
N TYR A 88 4.99 -6.28 1.89
CA TYR A 88 5.87 -6.35 3.05
C TYR A 88 5.23 -7.04 4.24
N LEU A 89 3.93 -6.85 4.48
CA LEU A 89 3.18 -7.59 5.49
C LEU A 89 3.18 -9.10 5.17
N PHE A 90 2.94 -9.46 3.91
CA PHE A 90 3.00 -10.86 3.46
C PHE A 90 4.41 -11.42 3.55
N ALA A 91 5.41 -10.69 3.04
CA ALA A 91 6.81 -11.10 3.01
C ALA A 91 7.39 -11.32 4.41
N GLY A 92 7.23 -10.34 5.30
CA GLY A 92 7.75 -10.46 6.66
C GLY A 92 7.04 -11.54 7.46
N ALA A 93 5.75 -11.78 7.24
CA ALA A 93 5.05 -12.93 7.82
C ALA A 93 5.62 -14.27 7.32
N PHE A 94 6.06 -14.35 6.06
CA PHE A 94 6.73 -15.54 5.54
C PHE A 94 8.10 -15.72 6.19
N ASP A 95 8.91 -14.67 6.26
CA ASP A 95 10.26 -14.77 6.86
C ASP A 95 10.19 -15.11 8.36
N LEU A 96 9.19 -14.56 9.07
CA LEU A 96 8.95 -14.87 10.48
C LEU A 96 8.28 -16.23 10.69
N SER A 97 7.87 -16.94 9.62
CA SER A 97 7.16 -18.22 9.74
C SER A 97 8.03 -19.33 10.33
N VAL A 98 9.35 -19.13 10.37
CA VAL A 98 10.30 -19.95 11.14
C VAL A 98 9.94 -20.05 12.62
N TYR A 99 9.20 -19.07 13.15
CA TYR A 99 8.72 -19.04 14.53
C TYR A 99 7.33 -19.66 14.72
N LEU A 100 6.66 -20.11 13.65
CA LEU A 100 5.34 -20.71 13.73
C LEU A 100 5.42 -22.21 14.03
N SER A 101 4.61 -22.65 15.00
CA SER A 101 4.43 -24.06 15.32
C SER A 101 3.66 -24.78 14.22
N GLY A 102 4.28 -25.80 13.62
CA GLY A 102 3.65 -26.64 12.60
C GLY A 102 3.44 -25.96 11.25
N PHE A 103 4.21 -24.91 10.94
CA PHE A 103 4.19 -24.31 9.60
C PHE A 103 4.79 -25.28 8.57
N ASP A 104 3.99 -25.69 7.60
CA ASP A 104 4.38 -26.59 6.52
C ASP A 104 4.63 -25.78 5.24
N THR A 105 5.90 -25.61 4.91
CA THR A 105 6.35 -24.86 3.73
C THR A 105 5.85 -25.49 2.42
N ASN A 106 5.79 -26.83 2.33
CA ASN A 106 5.31 -27.50 1.12
C ASN A 106 3.82 -27.23 0.91
N LYS A 107 3.02 -27.38 1.96
CA LYS A 107 1.59 -27.11 1.91
C LYS A 107 1.30 -25.63 1.65
N PHE A 108 2.10 -24.72 2.24
CA PHE A 108 2.03 -23.29 1.96
C PHE A 108 2.21 -23.00 0.46
N PHE A 109 3.28 -23.52 -0.16
CA PHE A 109 3.52 -23.32 -1.58
C PHE A 109 2.50 -24.03 -2.48
N GLU A 110 2.01 -25.20 -2.09
CA GLU A 110 0.91 -25.88 -2.79
C GLU A 110 -0.33 -24.99 -2.84
N LEU A 111 -0.74 -24.40 -1.70
CA LEU A 111 -1.88 -23.49 -1.64
C LEU A 111 -1.63 -22.19 -2.42
N LEU A 112 -0.44 -21.60 -2.29
CA LEU A 112 -0.09 -20.35 -2.96
C LEU A 112 -0.05 -20.51 -4.49
N SER A 113 0.43 -21.65 -4.98
CA SER A 113 0.51 -21.96 -6.42
C SER A 113 -0.86 -22.04 -7.11
N LYS A 114 -1.94 -22.28 -6.35
CA LYS A 114 -3.32 -22.26 -6.85
C LYS A 114 -3.80 -20.83 -7.17
N GLU A 115 -3.19 -19.84 -6.52
CA GLU A 115 -3.60 -18.43 -6.61
C GLU A 115 -2.69 -17.59 -7.51
N THR A 116 -1.44 -18.00 -7.70
CA THR A 116 -0.47 -17.30 -8.53
C THR A 116 0.60 -18.24 -9.08
N ASN A 117 1.08 -17.94 -10.28
CA ASN A 117 2.27 -18.62 -10.80
C ASN A 117 3.50 -17.96 -10.18
N ILE A 118 4.22 -18.69 -9.34
CA ILE A 118 5.48 -18.21 -8.73
C ILE A 118 6.60 -18.53 -9.71
N ALA A 119 6.97 -17.55 -10.53
CA ALA A 119 8.14 -17.64 -11.40
C ALA A 119 9.27 -16.81 -10.79
N ILE A 120 10.40 -17.44 -10.45
CA ILE A 120 11.57 -16.72 -9.95
C ILE A 120 12.16 -15.90 -11.10
N ASP A 121 12.17 -14.58 -10.94
CA ASP A 121 12.86 -13.65 -11.82
C ASP A 121 14.37 -13.70 -11.52
N TRP A 122 15.12 -14.37 -12.41
CA TRP A 122 16.57 -14.54 -12.26
C TRP A 122 17.33 -13.20 -12.17
N PRO A 123 17.08 -12.19 -13.04
CA PRO A 123 17.62 -10.84 -12.86
C PRO A 123 17.35 -10.22 -11.48
N ARG A 124 16.14 -10.33 -10.93
CA ARG A 124 15.83 -9.80 -9.59
C ARG A 124 16.59 -10.55 -8.50
N LEU A 125 16.57 -11.88 -8.54
CA LEU A 125 17.36 -12.69 -7.61
C LEU A 125 18.86 -12.35 -7.70
N ALA A 126 19.35 -12.15 -8.92
CA ALA A 126 20.73 -11.78 -9.23
C ALA A 126 21.14 -10.40 -8.70
N ALA A 127 20.20 -9.47 -8.54
CA ALA A 127 20.46 -8.14 -7.98
C ALA A 127 20.85 -8.19 -6.49
N HIS A 128 20.54 -9.30 -5.81
CA HIS A 128 20.94 -9.55 -4.42
C HIS A 128 22.25 -10.35 -4.29
N ARG A 129 23.00 -10.57 -5.39
CA ARG A 129 24.29 -11.27 -5.35
C ARG A 129 25.35 -10.44 -4.62
N GLY A 130 26.12 -11.08 -3.76
CA GLY A 130 27.19 -10.44 -2.97
C GLY A 130 26.71 -9.67 -1.73
N THR A 131 25.42 -9.36 -1.63
CA THR A 131 24.78 -8.70 -0.47
C THR A 131 23.90 -9.64 0.34
N GLY A 132 23.42 -10.74 -0.27
CA GLY A 132 22.48 -11.68 0.35
C GLY A 132 21.02 -11.25 0.17
N ALA A 133 20.11 -12.23 0.13
CA ALA A 133 18.69 -11.94 0.21
C ALA A 133 18.33 -11.74 1.69
N ASN A 134 18.24 -10.47 2.13
CA ASN A 134 17.86 -10.14 3.51
C ASN A 134 16.41 -10.59 3.85
N SER A 135 15.60 -10.90 2.84
CA SER A 135 14.22 -11.40 2.96
C SER A 135 13.88 -12.30 1.76
N ILE A 136 13.59 -13.57 2.01
CA ILE A 136 13.08 -14.49 0.97
C ILE A 136 11.61 -14.19 0.69
N GLY A 137 10.86 -13.78 1.73
CA GLY A 137 9.48 -13.33 1.60
C GLY A 137 9.32 -12.18 0.61
N THR A 138 10.26 -11.25 0.54
CA THR A 138 10.20 -10.12 -0.41
C THR A 138 10.36 -10.61 -1.85
N LEU A 139 11.33 -11.51 -2.11
CA LEU A 139 11.50 -12.14 -3.43
C LEU A 139 10.24 -12.91 -3.86
N LEU A 140 9.63 -13.61 -2.91
CA LEU A 140 8.37 -14.31 -3.13
C LEU A 140 7.24 -13.33 -3.48
N ALA A 141 7.00 -12.32 -2.65
CA ALA A 141 5.94 -11.34 -2.83
C ALA A 141 6.08 -10.55 -4.15
N ASP A 142 7.30 -10.23 -4.55
CA ASP A 142 7.60 -9.53 -5.81
C ASP A 142 7.37 -10.38 -7.06
N SER A 143 7.42 -11.70 -6.91
CA SER A 143 7.10 -12.67 -7.96
C SER A 143 5.60 -12.92 -8.10
N MET A 144 4.78 -12.36 -7.19
CA MET A 144 3.32 -12.51 -7.19
C MET A 144 2.65 -11.34 -7.92
N SER A 145 1.55 -11.64 -8.61
CA SER A 145 0.77 -10.63 -9.35
C SER A 145 -0.53 -10.27 -8.62
N GLY A 146 -1.26 -9.25 -9.07
CA GLY A 146 -2.63 -9.02 -8.62
C GLY A 146 -2.78 -8.52 -7.18
N TRP A 147 -1.77 -7.83 -6.63
CA TRP A 147 -1.87 -7.15 -5.32
C TRP A 147 -2.97 -6.07 -5.27
N HIS A 148 -3.39 -5.58 -6.44
CA HIS A 148 -4.52 -4.67 -6.59
C HIS A 148 -5.90 -5.34 -6.49
N ASP A 149 -5.97 -6.67 -6.36
CA ASP A 149 -7.22 -7.39 -6.10
C ASP A 149 -7.27 -7.81 -4.62
N PRO A 150 -8.07 -7.11 -3.78
CA PRO A 150 -8.11 -7.40 -2.35
C PRO A 150 -8.65 -8.80 -2.01
N GLU A 151 -9.49 -9.40 -2.87
CA GLU A 151 -9.93 -10.78 -2.66
C GLU A 151 -8.80 -11.77 -2.94
N ARG A 152 -8.00 -11.50 -3.98
CA ARG A 152 -6.80 -12.31 -4.28
C ARG A 152 -5.77 -12.20 -3.17
N VAL A 153 -5.56 -11.00 -2.62
CA VAL A 153 -4.68 -10.82 -1.46
C VAL A 153 -5.18 -11.63 -0.26
N ASN A 154 -6.49 -11.63 0.03
CA ASN A 154 -7.03 -12.52 1.06
C ASN A 154 -6.68 -14.00 0.82
N ARG A 155 -6.77 -14.48 -0.44
CA ARG A 155 -6.40 -15.86 -0.79
C ARG A 155 -4.91 -16.13 -0.63
N TYR A 156 -4.04 -15.15 -0.88
CA TYR A 156 -2.62 -15.26 -0.55
C TYR A 156 -2.39 -15.46 0.94
N PHE A 157 -3.03 -14.65 1.79
CA PHE A 157 -2.91 -14.80 3.23
C PHE A 157 -3.54 -16.10 3.75
N ALA A 158 -4.55 -16.64 3.07
CA ALA A 158 -5.11 -17.95 3.39
C ALA A 158 -4.11 -19.11 3.22
N ALA A 159 -3.04 -18.95 2.42
CA ALA A 159 -1.99 -19.95 2.27
C ALA A 159 -1.23 -20.22 3.59
N TYR A 160 -1.18 -19.24 4.51
CA TYR A 160 -0.66 -19.44 5.86
C TYR A 160 -1.50 -20.38 6.72
N GLN A 161 -2.71 -20.74 6.27
CA GLN A 161 -3.67 -21.57 7.01
C GLN A 161 -4.05 -20.99 8.39
N LEU A 162 -3.86 -19.69 8.55
CA LEU A 162 -4.37 -18.91 9.68
C LEU A 162 -5.79 -18.48 9.33
N ARG A 163 -6.76 -18.74 10.23
CA ARG A 163 -8.18 -18.47 9.99
C ARG A 163 -8.50 -16.97 10.09
N PHE A 164 -7.95 -16.18 9.18
CA PHE A 164 -8.12 -14.74 9.12
C PHE A 164 -8.00 -14.24 7.69
N ASN A 165 -8.92 -13.35 7.29
CA ASN A 165 -8.84 -12.63 6.03
C ASN A 165 -8.45 -11.18 6.32
N PRO A 166 -7.33 -10.68 5.78
CA PRO A 166 -6.89 -9.30 5.97
C PRO A 166 -7.97 -8.26 5.67
N TYR A 167 -8.76 -8.48 4.62
CA TYR A 167 -9.80 -7.55 4.18
C TYR A 167 -11.19 -8.15 4.34
N SER A 168 -12.03 -7.48 5.13
CA SER A 168 -13.46 -7.76 5.21
C SER A 168 -14.17 -7.42 3.89
N THR A 169 -15.42 -7.87 3.73
CA THR A 169 -16.25 -7.53 2.56
C THR A 169 -16.37 -6.01 2.35
N ASP A 170 -16.59 -5.24 3.42
CA ASP A 170 -16.64 -3.77 3.35
C ASP A 170 -15.29 -3.15 2.93
N ALA A 171 -14.17 -3.68 3.44
CA ALA A 171 -12.85 -3.23 3.01
C ALA A 171 -12.58 -3.57 1.54
N VAL A 172 -12.96 -4.77 1.08
CA VAL A 172 -12.87 -5.20 -0.32
C VAL A 172 -13.62 -4.24 -1.24
N GLU A 173 -14.86 -3.87 -0.91
CA GLU A 173 -15.66 -2.94 -1.71
C GLU A 173 -14.99 -1.56 -1.82
N LYS A 174 -14.52 -1.01 -0.70
CA LYS A 174 -13.80 0.29 -0.68
C LYS A 174 -12.50 0.23 -1.49
N LEU A 175 -11.71 -0.82 -1.32
CA LEU A 175 -10.44 -1.00 -2.02
C LEU A 175 -10.64 -1.16 -3.52
N ARG A 176 -11.69 -1.89 -3.98
CA ARG A 176 -12.03 -1.99 -5.40
C ARG A 176 -12.28 -0.63 -6.04
N VAL A 177 -12.99 0.26 -5.34
CA VAL A 177 -13.20 1.65 -5.80
C VAL A 177 -11.86 2.37 -5.96
N LEU A 178 -11.00 2.34 -4.93
CA LEU A 178 -9.71 3.02 -4.97
C LEU A 178 -8.78 2.47 -6.07
N TRP A 179 -8.74 1.15 -6.24
CA TRP A 179 -7.95 0.49 -7.29
C TRP A 179 -8.45 0.85 -8.69
N GLN A 180 -9.76 0.91 -8.91
CA GLN A 180 -10.32 1.30 -10.21
C GLN A 180 -10.07 2.77 -10.53
N LEU A 181 -10.18 3.66 -9.53
CA LEU A 181 -9.85 5.07 -9.67
C LEU A 181 -8.34 5.25 -9.98
N ARG A 182 -7.46 4.57 -9.25
CA ARG A 182 -6.01 4.55 -9.52
C ARG A 182 -5.72 4.03 -10.93
N HIS A 183 -6.38 2.95 -11.35
CA HIS A 183 -6.22 2.40 -12.69
C HIS A 183 -6.54 3.46 -13.75
N SER A 184 -7.66 4.14 -13.60
CA SER A 184 -8.12 5.15 -14.57
C SER A 184 -7.18 6.37 -14.62
N ILE A 185 -6.68 6.82 -13.47
CA ILE A 185 -5.71 7.93 -13.42
C ILE A 185 -4.40 7.54 -14.12
N ALA A 186 -3.89 6.33 -13.86
CA ALA A 186 -2.60 5.89 -14.39
C ALA A 186 -2.64 5.41 -15.84
N HIS A 187 -3.75 4.83 -16.32
CA HIS A 187 -3.81 4.10 -17.59
C HIS A 187 -4.78 4.67 -18.61
N THR A 188 -5.72 5.55 -18.22
CA THR A 188 -6.71 6.14 -19.13
C THR A 188 -6.72 7.67 -19.08
N GLY A 189 -5.59 8.26 -18.67
CA GLY A 189 -5.41 9.72 -18.63
C GLY A 189 -6.40 10.43 -17.70
N GLY A 190 -6.81 9.77 -16.61
CA GLY A 190 -7.79 10.32 -15.67
C GLY A 190 -9.25 10.11 -16.06
N THR A 191 -9.55 9.47 -17.20
CA THR A 191 -10.93 9.22 -17.61
C THR A 191 -11.43 7.88 -17.09
N LEU A 192 -12.47 7.87 -16.26
CA LEU A 192 -13.16 6.62 -15.94
C LEU A 192 -13.94 6.17 -17.18
N THR A 193 -13.45 5.17 -17.90
CA THR A 193 -14.13 4.67 -19.11
C THR A 193 -15.46 3.99 -18.75
N LEU A 194 -16.38 3.85 -19.71
CA LEU A 194 -17.63 3.11 -19.50
C LEU A 194 -17.36 1.67 -19.06
N ALA A 195 -16.37 1.01 -19.69
CA ALA A 195 -15.99 -0.37 -19.36
C ALA A 195 -15.40 -0.47 -17.95
N ASP A 196 -14.59 0.51 -17.53
CA ASP A 196 -14.00 0.56 -16.19
C ASP A 196 -15.02 0.85 -15.10
N ALA A 197 -15.94 1.78 -15.35
CA ALA A 197 -17.03 2.10 -14.44
C ALA A 197 -17.88 0.86 -14.12
N GLN A 198 -18.16 0.02 -15.11
CA GLN A 198 -18.97 -1.20 -14.97
C GLN A 198 -18.32 -2.29 -14.10
N LYS A 199 -17.00 -2.25 -13.88
CA LYS A 199 -16.30 -3.23 -13.03
C LYS A 199 -16.61 -3.05 -11.55
N VAL A 200 -17.02 -1.85 -11.14
CA VAL A 200 -17.19 -1.49 -9.72
C VAL A 200 -18.51 -0.74 -9.56
N LYS A 201 -19.51 -1.41 -8.97
CA LYS A 201 -20.91 -0.93 -8.88
C LYS A 201 -21.06 0.53 -8.43
N PRO A 202 -20.36 1.03 -7.37
CA PRO A 202 -20.41 2.44 -6.99
C PRO A 202 -19.99 3.45 -8.08
N LEU A 203 -19.25 3.02 -9.10
CA LEU A 203 -18.70 3.86 -10.16
C LEU A 203 -19.53 3.83 -11.45
N ASN A 204 -20.54 2.94 -11.56
CA ASN A 204 -21.31 2.72 -12.79
C ASN A 204 -21.87 4.01 -13.42
N THR A 205 -22.32 4.97 -12.61
CA THR A 205 -22.94 6.23 -13.08
C THR A 205 -21.91 7.30 -13.50
N PHE A 206 -20.63 7.05 -13.29
CA PHE A 206 -19.54 7.99 -13.56
C PHE A 206 -18.73 7.64 -14.81
N GLY A 207 -19.15 6.62 -15.58
CA GLY A 207 -18.47 6.23 -16.82
C GLY A 207 -18.49 7.32 -17.89
N GLY A 208 -17.39 7.42 -18.63
CA GLY A 208 -17.16 8.42 -19.69
C GLY A 208 -16.74 9.80 -19.16
N ARG A 209 -16.40 9.94 -17.87
CA ARG A 209 -16.09 11.23 -17.24
C ARG A 209 -14.64 11.30 -16.78
N GLN A 210 -14.10 12.53 -16.79
CA GLN A 210 -12.82 12.83 -16.15
C GLN A 210 -12.96 12.73 -14.63
N ILE A 211 -12.00 12.07 -14.00
CA ILE A 211 -11.88 11.98 -12.56
C ILE A 211 -11.30 13.29 -12.06
N ALA A 212 -12.08 13.99 -11.25
CA ALA A 212 -11.64 15.12 -10.46
C ALA A 212 -12.09 14.88 -9.02
N PHE A 213 -11.21 15.19 -8.08
CA PHE A 213 -11.49 15.01 -6.66
C PHE A 213 -11.62 16.35 -5.96
N GLU A 214 -12.42 16.37 -4.90
CA GLU A 214 -12.48 17.51 -3.99
C GLU A 214 -11.20 17.61 -3.16
N LYS A 215 -10.92 18.81 -2.63
CA LYS A 215 -9.71 19.10 -1.85
C LYS A 215 -9.50 18.17 -0.65
N GLN A 216 -10.57 17.63 -0.08
CA GLN A 216 -10.52 16.75 1.10
C GLN A 216 -10.32 15.28 0.75
N PHE A 217 -10.25 14.92 -0.53
CA PHE A 217 -10.18 13.52 -0.93
C PHE A 217 -8.94 12.81 -0.36
N THR A 218 -7.75 13.42 -0.43
CA THR A 218 -6.52 12.82 0.14
C THR A 218 -6.65 12.59 1.65
N LEU A 219 -7.27 13.54 2.38
CA LEU A 219 -7.58 13.40 3.81
C LEU A 219 -8.50 12.21 4.05
N GLU A 220 -9.60 12.12 3.31
CA GLU A 220 -10.59 11.06 3.49
C GLU A 220 -10.04 9.68 3.10
N VAL A 221 -9.17 9.59 2.09
CA VAL A 221 -8.45 8.35 1.77
C VAL A 221 -7.57 7.95 2.95
N ALA A 222 -6.74 8.86 3.48
CA ALA A 222 -5.89 8.58 4.62
C ALA A 222 -6.74 8.10 5.81
N ARG A 223 -7.77 8.86 6.19
CA ARG A 223 -8.65 8.51 7.31
C ARG A 223 -9.35 7.16 7.14
N LYS A 224 -9.87 6.85 5.95
CA LYS A 224 -10.62 5.61 5.70
C LYS A 224 -9.72 4.38 5.57
N ILE A 225 -8.45 4.54 5.19
CA ILE A 225 -7.52 3.41 5.05
C ILE A 225 -6.88 3.00 6.39
N HIS A 226 -6.79 3.91 7.36
CA HIS A 226 -6.28 3.63 8.71
C HIS A 226 -6.93 2.41 9.38
N PRO A 227 -8.27 2.34 9.54
CA PRO A 227 -8.90 1.21 10.18
C PRO A 227 -8.82 -0.07 9.33
N ILE A 228 -8.67 0.04 8.00
CA ILE A 228 -8.46 -1.13 7.12
C ILE A 228 -7.08 -1.75 7.40
N VAL A 229 -6.03 -0.91 7.43
CA VAL A 229 -4.65 -1.34 7.67
C VAL A 229 -4.49 -1.88 9.08
N GLN A 230 -5.10 -1.23 10.08
CA GLN A 230 -5.03 -1.71 11.45
C GLN A 230 -5.67 -3.09 11.60
N LYS A 231 -6.93 -3.24 11.16
CA LYS A 231 -7.65 -4.52 11.25
C LYS A 231 -6.92 -5.63 10.52
N ALA A 232 -6.42 -5.36 9.31
CA ALA A 232 -5.64 -6.32 8.55
C ALA A 232 -4.36 -6.76 9.29
N THR A 233 -3.62 -5.80 9.85
CA THR A 233 -2.31 -6.06 10.46
C THR A 233 -2.42 -6.67 11.86
N GLU A 234 -3.19 -6.05 12.75
CA GLU A 234 -3.35 -6.54 14.13
C GLU A 234 -4.20 -7.81 14.17
N GLY A 235 -5.24 -7.91 13.33
CA GLY A 235 -6.07 -9.11 13.26
C GLY A 235 -5.31 -10.32 12.74
N PHE A 236 -4.52 -10.14 11.67
CA PHE A 236 -3.64 -11.20 11.18
C PHE A 236 -2.52 -11.50 12.19
N GLY A 237 -1.91 -10.47 12.77
CA GLY A 237 -0.89 -10.59 13.80
C GLY A 237 -1.39 -11.34 15.04
N ALA A 238 -2.64 -11.16 15.45
CA ALA A 238 -3.22 -11.88 16.59
C ALA A 238 -3.32 -13.39 16.32
N VAL A 239 -3.85 -13.80 15.16
CA VAL A 239 -3.93 -15.22 14.80
C VAL A 239 -2.56 -15.83 14.53
N TYR A 240 -1.61 -15.03 14.05
CA TYR A 240 -0.22 -15.42 13.84
C TYR A 240 0.48 -15.69 15.19
N LYS A 241 0.38 -14.73 16.12
CA LYS A 241 1.00 -14.82 17.45
C LYS A 241 0.45 -15.97 18.28
N ALA A 242 -0.82 -16.32 18.11
CA ALA A 242 -1.43 -17.49 18.73
C ALA A 242 -0.84 -18.85 18.25
N LYS A 243 -0.03 -18.85 17.20
CA LYS A 243 0.61 -20.04 16.60
C LYS A 243 2.12 -20.05 16.75
N LEU A 244 2.70 -19.15 17.54
CA LEU A 244 4.13 -19.14 17.80
C LEU A 244 4.59 -20.42 18.54
N LEU A 245 5.81 -20.85 18.23
CA LEU A 245 6.49 -21.93 18.94
C LEU A 245 6.63 -21.61 20.44
N LEU A 246 6.55 -22.66 21.26
CA LEU A 246 6.90 -22.53 22.68
C LEU A 246 8.41 -22.36 22.81
N GLY A 247 8.85 -21.39 23.62
CA GLY A 247 10.27 -21.19 23.91
C GLY A 247 11.05 -20.32 22.91
N ILE A 248 10.35 -19.53 22.07
CA ILE A 248 11.01 -18.46 21.32
C ILE A 248 11.65 -17.48 22.31
N ASP A 249 12.85 -17.01 21.99
CA ASP A 249 13.56 -16.04 22.80
C ASP A 249 12.87 -14.66 22.79
N THR A 250 13.21 -13.82 23.76
CA THR A 250 12.62 -12.48 23.89
C THR A 250 12.87 -11.63 22.64
N ALA A 251 14.00 -11.82 21.96
CA ALA A 251 14.33 -11.10 20.73
C ALA A 251 13.38 -11.46 19.58
N GLY A 252 13.10 -12.75 19.37
CA GLY A 252 12.15 -13.23 18.36
C GLY A 252 10.73 -12.75 18.63
N VAL A 253 10.26 -12.81 19.89
CA VAL A 253 8.94 -12.31 20.28
C VAL A 253 8.82 -10.80 20.00
N ASN A 254 9.81 -10.01 20.44
CA ASN A 254 9.83 -8.57 20.20
C ASN A 254 9.84 -8.23 18.71
N LYS A 255 10.56 -9.01 17.88
CA LYS A 255 10.58 -8.83 16.43
C LYS A 255 9.20 -9.06 15.82
N VAL A 256 8.48 -10.11 16.24
CA VAL A 256 7.12 -10.39 15.78
C VAL A 256 6.14 -9.31 16.24
N ASP A 257 6.23 -8.87 17.49
CA ASP A 257 5.36 -7.82 18.04
C ASP A 257 5.57 -6.47 17.34
N LEU A 258 6.82 -6.10 17.07
CA LEU A 258 7.16 -4.90 16.33
C LEU A 258 6.63 -4.95 14.89
N PHE A 259 6.80 -6.10 14.22
CA PHE A 259 6.34 -6.30 12.85
C PHE A 259 4.82 -6.10 12.68
N PHE A 260 4.03 -6.64 13.62
CA PHE A 260 2.57 -6.48 13.60
C PHE A 260 2.05 -5.23 14.32
N GLN A 261 2.95 -4.34 14.77
CA GLN A 261 2.55 -3.08 15.40
C GLN A 261 1.93 -2.13 14.37
N VAL A 262 0.92 -1.39 14.83
CA VAL A 262 0.30 -0.31 14.06
C VAL A 262 0.42 0.99 14.84
N LYS A 263 1.22 1.93 14.32
CA LYS A 263 1.33 3.30 14.81
C LYS A 263 0.87 4.28 13.75
N SER A 264 0.19 5.33 14.18
CA SER A 264 -0.14 6.47 13.34
C SER A 264 0.14 7.76 14.09
N SER A 265 0.54 8.80 13.36
CA SER A 265 0.62 10.17 13.89
C SER A 265 -0.75 10.75 14.27
N ILE A 266 -1.85 10.10 13.84
CA ILE A 266 -3.22 10.45 14.24
C ILE A 266 -3.91 9.19 14.80
N PRO A 267 -3.66 8.83 16.08
CA PRO A 267 -4.18 7.60 16.67
C PRO A 267 -5.70 7.48 16.65
N SER A 268 -6.43 8.60 16.72
CA SER A 268 -7.90 8.63 16.69
C SER A 268 -8.53 8.21 15.36
N TRP A 269 -7.75 7.92 14.33
CA TRP A 269 -8.22 7.36 13.06
C TRP A 269 -8.11 5.85 12.99
N LEU A 270 -7.53 5.21 14.01
CA LEU A 270 -7.46 3.76 14.10
C LEU A 270 -8.82 3.15 14.52
N ASP A 271 -9.65 3.90 15.24
CA ASP A 271 -10.97 3.44 15.75
C ASP A 271 -12.04 3.16 14.65
#